data_AF-A0A954UYY3-F1
#
_entry.id   AF-A0A954UYY3-F1
#
_cell.length_a   1.000
_cell.length_b   1.000
_cell.length_c   1.000
_cell.angle_alpha   90.00
_cell.angle_beta   90.00
_cell.angle_gamma   90.00
#
_symmetry.space_group_name_H-M   'P 1'
#
loop_
_entity.id
_entity.type
_entity.pdbx_description
1 polymer ?
#
loop_
_entity_poly.entity_id
_entity_poly.type
_entity_poly.pdbx_seq_one_letter_code
_entity_poly.pdbx_strand_id
1 'polypeptide(L)'
;MPIPIDLRSDTVTQPCAAMRAAIAAAEVGDDVIGSDPTVERLQEVVADMLGKEAALFMPSGSMTNQVAIRLHCGRGDEFLCEADCHV
;
A
#
# COMPACT_ATOMS: atom_id res chain seq x y z
N MET A 1 -25.69 -19.76 7.78
CA MET A 1 -24.47 -20.50 8.18
C MET A 1 -23.62 -19.57 9.01
N PRO A 2 -23.01 -20.00 10.12
CA PRO A 2 -22.07 -19.16 10.85
C PRO A 2 -20.91 -18.75 9.93
N ILE A 3 -20.36 -17.56 10.14
CA ILE A 3 -19.16 -17.10 9.45
C ILE A 3 -18.04 -18.10 9.80
N PRO A 4 -17.41 -18.78 8.82
CA PRO A 4 -16.31 -19.69 9.10
C PRO A 4 -15.15 -18.96 9.78
N ILE A 5 -14.54 -19.58 10.79
CA ILE A 5 -13.28 -19.08 11.36
C ILE A 5 -12.18 -19.35 10.34
N ASP A 6 -11.61 -18.30 9.76
CA ASP A 6 -10.54 -18.38 8.76
C ASP A 6 -9.22 -17.89 9.35
N LEU A 7 -8.28 -18.83 9.55
CA LEU A 7 -6.95 -18.59 10.13
C LEU A 7 -5.82 -18.72 9.11
N ARG A 8 -6.13 -18.67 7.80
CA ARG A 8 -5.11 -18.83 6.75
C ARG A 8 -4.16 -17.63 6.68
N SER A 9 -4.68 -16.43 6.86
CA SER A 9 -3.94 -15.16 6.76
C SER A 9 -4.81 -13.99 7.25
N ASP A 10 -4.22 -12.88 7.64
CA ASP A 10 -4.91 -11.60 7.88
C ASP A 10 -5.41 -10.92 6.58
N THR A 11 -4.83 -11.29 5.44
CA THR A 11 -5.24 -10.81 4.10
C THR A 11 -6.65 -11.25 3.69
N VAL A 12 -7.30 -12.16 4.43
CA VAL A 12 -8.70 -12.57 4.19
C VAL A 12 -9.72 -11.54 4.71
N THR A 13 -9.26 -10.51 5.42
CA THR A 13 -10.09 -9.43 5.97
C THR A 13 -11.01 -8.82 4.90
N GLN A 14 -12.21 -8.42 5.34
CA GLN A 14 -13.21 -7.80 4.48
C GLN A 14 -13.47 -6.36 4.94
N PRO A 15 -13.68 -5.41 4.02
CA PRO A 15 -14.06 -4.04 4.38
C PRO A 15 -15.33 -4.02 5.23
N CYS A 16 -15.26 -3.35 6.38
CA CYS A 16 -16.41 -3.10 7.24
C CYS A 16 -17.40 -2.12 6.59
N ALA A 17 -18.61 -2.00 7.14
CA ALA A 17 -19.64 -1.12 6.59
C ALA A 17 -19.17 0.35 6.48
N ALA A 18 -18.45 0.86 7.49
CA ALA A 18 -17.92 2.22 7.48
C ALA A 18 -16.87 2.42 6.39
N MET A 19 -15.97 1.46 6.20
CA MET A 19 -14.96 1.50 5.12
C MET A 19 -15.63 1.48 3.74
N ARG A 20 -16.65 0.64 3.54
CA ARG A 20 -17.40 0.61 2.28
C ARG A 20 -18.11 1.93 1.99
N ALA A 21 -18.70 2.56 3.01
CA ALA A 21 -19.31 3.88 2.87
C ALA A 21 -18.27 4.96 2.52
N ALA A 22 -17.10 4.94 3.15
CA ALA A 22 -16.01 5.86 2.85
C ALA A 22 -15.47 5.69 1.42
N ILE A 23 -15.28 4.44 0.96
CA ILE A 23 -14.88 4.14 -0.42
C ILE A 23 -15.91 4.67 -1.41
N ALA A 24 -17.20 4.43 -1.16
CA ALA A 24 -18.27 4.86 -2.05
C ALA A 24 -18.44 6.39 -2.13
N ALA A 25 -18.04 7.10 -1.07
CA ALA A 25 -18.14 8.55 -0.98
C ALA A 25 -16.82 9.29 -1.30
N ALA A 26 -15.74 8.57 -1.61
CA ALA A 26 -14.44 9.16 -1.86
C ALA A 26 -14.47 10.07 -3.11
N GLU A 27 -13.87 11.25 -2.99
CA GLU A 27 -13.56 12.08 -4.15
C GLU A 27 -12.35 11.48 -4.87
N VAL A 28 -12.47 11.26 -6.18
CA VAL A 28 -11.48 10.55 -6.99
C VAL A 28 -11.09 11.38 -8.21
N GLY A 29 -9.92 11.13 -8.74
CA GLY A 29 -9.38 11.79 -9.92
C GLY A 29 -8.44 10.89 -10.71
N ASP A 30 -7.63 11.49 -11.57
CA ASP A 30 -6.60 10.77 -12.32
C ASP A 30 -5.26 10.90 -11.58
N ASP A 31 -4.86 9.82 -10.91
CA ASP A 31 -3.61 9.74 -10.15
C ASP A 31 -2.35 9.80 -11.04
N VAL A 32 -2.44 9.41 -12.32
CA VAL A 32 -1.29 9.47 -13.25
C VAL A 32 -0.80 10.91 -13.44
N ILE A 33 -1.72 11.87 -13.36
CA ILE A 33 -1.42 13.30 -13.45
C ILE A 33 -1.50 14.00 -12.08
N GLY A 34 -1.62 13.26 -10.98
CA GLY A 34 -1.65 13.79 -9.60
C GLY A 34 -2.91 14.58 -9.26
N SER A 35 -4.07 14.17 -9.80
CA SER A 35 -5.36 14.85 -9.57
C SER A 35 -6.34 14.06 -8.72
N ASP A 36 -5.94 12.94 -8.11
CA ASP A 36 -6.79 12.19 -7.17
C ASP A 36 -6.58 12.67 -5.72
N PRO A 37 -7.56 13.42 -5.15
CA PRO A 37 -7.40 14.03 -3.82
C PRO A 37 -7.45 13.01 -2.68
N THR A 38 -8.05 11.83 -2.89
CA THR A 38 -8.09 10.80 -1.85
C THR A 38 -6.75 10.08 -1.76
N VAL A 39 -6.12 9.81 -2.90
CA VAL A 39 -4.76 9.22 -2.95
C VAL A 39 -3.72 10.18 -2.39
N GLU A 40 -3.76 11.47 -2.79
CA GLU A 40 -2.86 12.51 -2.26
C GLU A 40 -2.94 12.59 -0.73
N ARG A 41 -4.16 12.73 -0.19
CA ARG A 41 -4.36 12.78 1.26
C ARG A 41 -3.89 11.52 1.98
N LEU A 42 -4.03 10.34 1.39
CA LEU A 42 -3.51 9.10 1.97
C LEU A 42 -1.97 9.16 2.06
N GLN A 43 -1.31 9.62 1.00
CA GLN A 43 0.15 9.74 0.98
C GLN A 43 0.66 10.78 1.97
N GLU A 44 0.03 11.95 2.06
CA GLU A 44 0.37 12.99 3.04
C GLU A 44 0.29 12.45 4.48
N VAL A 45 -0.84 11.83 4.83
CA VAL A 45 -1.04 11.25 6.17
C VAL A 45 0.02 10.19 6.50
N VAL A 46 0.39 9.35 5.54
CA VAL A 46 1.41 8.30 5.76
C VAL A 46 2.82 8.90 5.85
N ALA A 47 3.14 9.89 5.02
CA ALA A 47 4.41 10.60 5.05
C ALA A 47 4.62 11.28 6.42
N ASP A 48 3.61 12.02 6.88
CA ASP A 48 3.60 12.68 8.19
C ASP A 48 3.71 11.68 9.34
N MET A 49 2.93 10.59 9.29
CA MET A 49 2.93 9.55 10.31
C MET A 49 4.31 8.89 10.49
N LEU A 50 5.05 8.72 9.39
CA LEU A 50 6.36 8.08 9.38
C LEU A 50 7.54 9.07 9.44
N GLY A 51 7.27 10.39 9.49
CA GLY A 51 8.29 11.43 9.47
C GLY A 51 9.14 11.39 8.19
N LYS A 52 8.51 11.17 7.04
CA LYS A 52 9.14 11.14 5.72
C LYS A 52 8.68 12.31 4.87
N GLU A 53 9.51 12.71 3.91
CA GLU A 53 9.21 13.82 3.01
C GLU A 53 8.06 13.50 2.04
N ALA A 54 7.86 12.22 1.71
CA ALA A 54 6.81 11.76 0.81
C ALA A 54 6.46 10.28 1.06
N ALA A 55 5.28 9.88 0.57
CA ALA A 55 4.84 8.49 0.47
C ALA A 55 4.21 8.23 -0.91
N LEU A 56 4.06 6.97 -1.29
CA LEU A 56 3.48 6.56 -2.57
C LEU A 56 2.55 5.36 -2.39
N PHE A 57 1.30 5.50 -2.85
CA PHE A 57 0.33 4.40 -2.80
C PHE A 57 0.66 3.37 -3.89
N MET A 58 0.53 2.09 -3.56
CA MET A 58 0.83 0.96 -4.45
C MET A 58 -0.25 -0.11 -4.31
N PRO A 59 -0.59 -0.83 -5.40
CA PRO A 59 -1.61 -1.89 -5.38
C PRO A 59 -1.30 -3.07 -4.44
N SER A 60 -0.02 -3.34 -4.14
CA SER A 60 0.38 -4.45 -3.28
C SER A 60 1.74 -4.22 -2.62
N GLY A 61 1.98 -4.89 -1.49
CA GLY A 61 3.29 -4.88 -0.82
C GLY A 61 4.41 -5.42 -1.70
N SER A 62 4.15 -6.43 -2.54
CA SER A 62 5.12 -6.94 -3.50
C SER A 62 5.54 -5.86 -4.51
N MET A 63 4.59 -5.07 -5.05
CA MET A 63 4.94 -3.97 -5.95
C MET A 63 5.72 -2.88 -5.23
N THR A 64 5.33 -2.53 -4.00
CA THR A 64 6.06 -1.56 -3.17
C THR A 64 7.52 -1.95 -3.00
N ASN A 65 7.80 -3.20 -2.62
CA ASN A 65 9.17 -3.68 -2.43
C ASN A 65 9.97 -3.72 -3.73
N GLN A 66 9.35 -4.16 -4.84
CA GLN A 66 10.03 -4.21 -6.14
C GLN A 66 10.38 -2.81 -6.66
N VAL A 67 9.50 -1.82 -6.46
CA VAL A 67 9.79 -0.41 -6.79
C VAL A 67 10.92 0.11 -5.90
N ALA A 68 10.87 -0.14 -4.59
CA ALA A 68 11.92 0.28 -3.66
C ALA A 68 13.29 -0.30 -4.03
N ILE A 69 13.38 -1.60 -4.33
CA ILE A 69 14.64 -2.23 -4.77
C ILE A 69 15.13 -1.61 -6.07
N ARG A 70 14.26 -1.37 -7.05
CA ARG A 70 14.68 -0.74 -8.33
C ARG A 70 15.14 0.72 -8.17
N LEU A 71 14.63 1.44 -7.17
CA LEU A 71 15.08 2.80 -6.86
C LEU A 71 16.42 2.83 -6.12
N HIS A 72 16.70 1.82 -5.29
CA HIS A 72 17.90 1.75 -4.46
C HIS A 72 19.05 0.92 -5.06
N CYS A 73 18.74 0.00 -5.98
CA CYS A 73 19.69 -0.94 -6.57
C CYS A 73 19.59 -0.90 -8.10
N GLY A 74 20.72 -0.64 -8.75
CA GLY A 74 20.89 -0.71 -10.19
C GLY A 74 21.13 -2.13 -10.70
N ARG A 75 21.33 -2.24 -12.02
CA ARG A 75 21.70 -3.52 -12.63
C ARG A 75 23.10 -3.94 -12.18
N GLY A 76 23.18 -5.09 -11.50
CA GLY A 76 24.44 -5.63 -10.99
C GLY A 76 24.73 -5.28 -9.53
N ASP A 77 23.89 -4.47 -8.90
CA ASP A 77 23.97 -4.23 -7.46
C ASP A 77 23.41 -5.43 -6.67
N GLU A 78 23.83 -5.53 -5.42
CA GLU A 78 23.38 -6.56 -4.47
C GLU A 78 22.48 -5.93 -3.41
N PHE A 79 21.35 -6.60 -3.12
CA PHE A 79 20.44 -6.26 -2.03
C PHE A 79 20.62 -7.27 -0.90
N LEU A 80 21.15 -6.84 0.24
CA LEU A 80 21.30 -7.68 1.42
C LEU A 80 19.98 -7.72 2.20
N CYS A 81 19.48 -8.93 2.42
CA CYS A 81 18.27 -9.19 3.18
C CYS A 81 18.41 -10.45 4.05
N GLU A 82 17.42 -10.66 4.92
CA GLU A 82 17.30 -11.87 5.72
C GLU A 82 16.89 -13.06 4.82
N ALA A 83 17.33 -14.27 5.14
CA ALA A 83 17.18 -15.44 4.28
C ALA A 83 15.71 -15.84 4.04
N ASP A 84 14.83 -15.61 5.01
CA ASP A 84 13.40 -15.89 4.96
C ASP A 84 12.57 -14.62 4.75
N CYS A 85 13.16 -13.54 4.24
CA CYS A 85 12.43 -12.31 3.97
C CYS A 85 11.42 -12.51 2.82
N HIS A 86 10.41 -11.63 2.76
CA HIS A 86 9.31 -11.78 1.80
C HIS A 86 9.71 -11.55 0.33
N VAL A 87 10.90 -10.98 0.08
CA VAL A 87 11.32 -10.46 -1.23
C VAL A 87 12.55 -11.19 -1.73
#